data_AF-A0A3D5WNK0-F1
#
_entry.id   AF-A0A3D5WNK0-F1
#
_cell.length_a   1.000
_cell.length_b   1.000
_cell.length_c   1.000
_cell.angle_alpha   90.00
_cell.angle_beta   90.00
_cell.angle_gamma   90.00
#
_symmetry.space_group_name_H-M   'P 1'
#
loop_
_entity.id
_entity.type
_entity.pdbx_description
1 polymer ?
#
loop_
_entity_poly.entity_id
_entity_poly.type
_entity_poly.pdbx_seq_one_letter_code
_entity_poly.pdbx_strand_id
1 'polypeptide(L)'
;MEKITNYGPILIRRGPYKGRIGYYDDTDMDDKLIVYPNVPTYCSGYYKVSQSAATSVIPTACLAERLSDIDHELYKNCSLEHLPAEEEIMLLHERVFCSDMLTARHLRSMQKFQVQNKTEVFISHSSVDLAFSRAIATDLMDAGFSVFLDDWSINIGERIFEKISTGLCESKALIMIISKDYLKSVCCTDEWGAFYGKALHDKSCVIYPIIIDDSAPPALISQIKYLQFNGDEYASALSTLLISLREQFSK
;
A
#
# COMPACT_ATOMS: atom_id res chain seq x y z
N MET A 1 19.32 0.99 -4.15
CA MET A 1 18.20 0.06 -4.42
C MET A 1 18.45 -1.17 -3.58
N GLU A 2 17.48 -1.59 -2.76
CA GLU A 2 17.65 -2.73 -1.86
C GLU A 2 17.88 -4.02 -2.65
N LYS A 3 18.90 -4.79 -2.26
CA LYS A 3 19.21 -6.09 -2.86
C LYS A 3 18.27 -7.13 -2.26
N ILE A 4 17.53 -7.86 -3.10
CA ILE A 4 16.69 -8.97 -2.63
C ILE A 4 17.62 -10.09 -2.19
N THR A 5 17.57 -10.40 -0.90
CA THR A 5 18.51 -11.34 -0.25
C THR A 5 17.80 -12.47 0.48
N ASN A 6 16.50 -12.34 0.76
CA ASN A 6 15.70 -13.34 1.45
C ASN A 6 14.68 -13.94 0.49
N TYR A 7 14.50 -15.25 0.55
CA TYR A 7 13.44 -15.96 -0.15
C TYR A 7 12.07 -15.50 0.32
N GLY A 8 11.10 -15.54 -0.58
CA GLY A 8 9.74 -15.13 -0.28
C GLY A 8 9.06 -14.36 -1.42
N PRO A 9 7.87 -13.80 -1.12
CA PRO A 9 7.10 -13.05 -2.10
C PRO A 9 7.86 -11.84 -2.65
N ILE A 10 7.81 -11.65 -3.96
CA ILE A 10 8.31 -10.45 -4.64
C ILE A 10 7.31 -9.92 -5.67
N LEU A 11 7.40 -8.62 -5.95
CA LEU A 11 6.74 -7.93 -7.07
C LEU A 11 7.77 -7.59 -8.14
N ILE A 12 7.48 -7.93 -9.39
CA ILE A 12 8.30 -7.57 -10.55
C ILE A 12 7.85 -6.20 -11.08
N ARG A 13 8.72 -5.20 -10.99
CA ARG A 13 8.43 -3.80 -11.34
C ARG A 13 8.84 -3.41 -12.77
N ARG A 14 9.72 -4.17 -13.40
CA ARG A 14 10.29 -3.85 -14.73
C ARG A 14 10.55 -5.10 -15.56
N GLY A 15 10.70 -4.91 -16.87
CA GLY A 15 11.00 -5.98 -17.81
C GLY A 15 9.75 -6.72 -18.32
N PRO A 16 9.93 -7.88 -18.97
CA PRO A 16 8.85 -8.58 -19.67
C PRO A 16 7.76 -9.11 -18.73
N TYR A 17 8.08 -9.29 -17.45
CA TYR A 17 7.17 -9.79 -16.43
C TYR A 17 6.68 -8.68 -15.47
N LYS A 18 6.76 -7.40 -15.87
CA LYS A 18 6.27 -6.27 -15.05
C LYS A 18 4.83 -6.51 -14.59
N GLY A 19 4.55 -6.24 -13.32
CA GLY A 19 3.25 -6.40 -12.69
C GLY A 19 3.05 -7.79 -12.08
N ARG A 20 3.81 -8.81 -12.50
CA ARG A 20 3.69 -10.15 -11.94
C ARG A 20 4.20 -10.24 -10.51
N ILE A 21 3.56 -11.08 -9.73
CA ILE A 21 3.87 -11.35 -8.32
C ILE A 21 4.19 -12.84 -8.19
N GLY A 22 5.19 -13.18 -7.38
CA GLY A 22 5.60 -14.57 -7.24
C GLY A 22 6.52 -14.80 -6.05
N TYR A 23 7.00 -16.03 -5.90
CA TYR A 23 7.88 -16.45 -4.83
C TYR A 23 9.32 -16.58 -5.35
N TYR A 24 10.22 -15.74 -4.84
CA TYR A 24 11.66 -15.86 -5.05
C TYR A 24 12.22 -17.00 -4.17
N ASP A 25 12.89 -17.97 -4.79
CA ASP A 25 13.40 -19.17 -4.12
C ASP A 25 14.88 -19.44 -4.37
N ASP A 26 15.42 -18.98 -5.51
CA ASP A 26 16.84 -19.23 -5.83
C ASP A 26 17.39 -18.19 -6.81
N THR A 27 18.71 -18.09 -6.92
CA THR A 27 19.40 -17.24 -7.89
C THR A 27 20.16 -18.11 -8.89
N ASP A 28 19.94 -17.87 -10.18
CA ASP A 28 20.62 -18.58 -11.26
C ASP A 28 22.09 -18.11 -11.41
N MET A 29 22.88 -18.83 -12.20
CA MET A 29 24.31 -18.58 -12.43
C MET A 29 24.61 -17.20 -13.03
N ASP A 30 23.61 -16.52 -13.61
CA ASP A 30 23.70 -15.17 -14.16
C ASP A 30 23.18 -14.08 -13.20
N ASP A 31 23.12 -14.38 -11.90
CA ASP A 31 22.64 -13.51 -10.81
C ASP A 31 21.16 -13.07 -10.93
N LYS A 32 20.38 -13.73 -11.80
CA LYS A 32 18.92 -13.50 -11.90
C LYS A 32 18.17 -14.31 -10.87
N LEU A 33 17.14 -13.68 -10.32
CA LEU A 33 16.18 -14.29 -9.41
C LEU A 33 15.33 -15.31 -10.18
N ILE A 34 15.20 -16.51 -9.62
CA ILE A 34 14.24 -17.54 -10.01
C ILE A 34 12.97 -17.28 -9.20
N VAL A 35 11.89 -16.95 -9.91
CA VAL A 35 10.64 -16.49 -9.32
C VAL A 35 9.51 -17.40 -9.79
N TYR A 36 8.96 -18.18 -8.87
CA TYR A 36 7.83 -19.07 -9.16
C TYR A 36 6.51 -18.29 -9.06
N PRO A 37 5.48 -18.61 -9.85
CA PRO A 37 4.17 -17.94 -9.75
C PRO A 37 3.45 -18.24 -8.43
N ASN A 38 3.82 -19.31 -7.73
CA ASN A 38 3.39 -19.64 -6.37
C ASN A 38 4.59 -20.23 -5.62
N VAL A 39 4.41 -20.82 -4.44
CA VAL A 39 5.50 -21.52 -3.76
C VAL A 39 6.06 -22.64 -4.66
N PRO A 40 7.40 -22.87 -4.65
CA PRO A 40 8.06 -23.77 -5.59
C PRO A 40 7.49 -25.19 -5.63
N THR A 41 6.97 -25.67 -4.49
CA THR A 41 6.37 -27.01 -4.37
C THR A 41 5.14 -27.24 -5.24
N TYR A 42 4.50 -26.16 -5.72
CA TYR A 42 3.29 -26.25 -6.54
C TYR A 42 3.55 -25.95 -8.02
N CYS A 43 4.76 -25.50 -8.38
CA CYS A 43 5.02 -24.92 -9.69
C CYS A 43 6.03 -25.75 -10.50
N SER A 44 5.75 -25.92 -11.79
CA SER A 44 6.67 -26.52 -12.76
C SER A 44 7.50 -25.49 -13.54
N GLY A 45 7.03 -24.24 -13.61
CA GLY A 45 7.66 -23.14 -14.34
C GLY A 45 8.04 -21.97 -13.43
N TYR A 46 8.97 -21.14 -13.89
CA TYR A 46 9.46 -19.97 -13.17
C TYR A 46 9.87 -18.84 -14.14
N TYR A 47 9.91 -17.62 -13.62
CA TYR A 47 10.43 -16.44 -14.30
C TYR A 47 11.89 -16.21 -13.90
N LYS A 48 12.74 -15.81 -14.85
CA LYS A 48 14.08 -15.29 -14.56
C LYS A 48 14.04 -13.76 -14.55
N VAL A 49 14.36 -13.16 -13.41
CA VAL A 49 14.16 -11.72 -13.18
C VAL A 49 15.45 -11.07 -12.68
N SER A 50 15.85 -9.94 -13.27
CA SER A 50 16.98 -9.18 -12.72
C SER A 50 16.67 -8.69 -11.30
N GLN A 51 17.65 -8.73 -10.39
CA GLN A 51 17.49 -8.19 -9.04
C GLN A 51 17.01 -6.73 -9.06
N SER A 52 17.48 -5.96 -10.05
CA SER A 52 17.12 -4.55 -10.18
C SER A 52 15.67 -4.32 -10.62
N ALA A 53 15.01 -5.36 -11.14
CA ALA A 53 13.67 -5.29 -11.68
C ALA A 53 12.59 -5.68 -10.66
N ALA A 54 12.96 -6.17 -9.47
CA ALA A 54 12.02 -6.67 -8.48
C ALA A 54 12.08 -5.90 -7.15
N THR A 55 11.15 -6.20 -6.25
CA THR A 55 11.13 -5.73 -4.85
C THR A 55 10.43 -6.77 -3.98
N SER A 56 10.87 -6.94 -2.73
CA SER A 56 10.15 -7.73 -1.72
C SER A 56 9.00 -6.97 -1.08
N VAL A 57 8.89 -5.66 -1.32
CA VAL A 57 7.76 -4.84 -0.85
C VAL A 57 6.64 -4.91 -1.87
N ILE A 58 5.58 -5.63 -1.53
CA ILE A 58 4.40 -5.84 -2.38
C ILE A 58 3.23 -5.05 -1.82
N PRO A 59 2.81 -3.94 -2.45
CA PRO A 59 1.61 -3.22 -2.07
C PRO A 59 0.34 -4.06 -2.10
N THR A 60 -0.59 -3.82 -1.17
CA THR A 60 -1.92 -4.47 -1.20
C THR A 60 -2.69 -4.09 -2.47
N ALA A 61 -2.55 -2.85 -2.95
CA ALA A 61 -3.14 -2.42 -4.22
C ALA A 61 -2.62 -3.25 -5.40
N CYS A 62 -1.31 -3.47 -5.50
CA CYS A 62 -0.73 -4.27 -6.59
C CYS A 62 -1.21 -5.72 -6.60
N LEU A 63 -1.47 -6.32 -5.42
CA LEU A 63 -2.07 -7.66 -5.35
C LEU A 63 -3.50 -7.68 -5.94
N ALA A 64 -4.32 -6.69 -5.58
CA ALA A 64 -5.70 -6.59 -6.06
C ALA A 64 -5.78 -6.27 -7.56
N GLU A 65 -4.95 -5.33 -8.02
CA GLU A 65 -4.80 -5.00 -9.45
C GLU A 65 -4.35 -6.24 -10.23
N ARG A 66 -3.34 -6.95 -9.74
CA ARG A 66 -2.83 -8.14 -10.42
C ARG A 66 -3.87 -9.27 -10.51
N LEU A 67 -4.68 -9.48 -9.47
CA LEU A 67 -5.79 -10.42 -9.53
C LEU A 67 -6.80 -10.06 -10.62
N SER A 68 -7.16 -8.77 -10.72
CA SER A 68 -8.06 -8.28 -11.77
C SER A 68 -7.46 -8.49 -13.16
N ASP A 69 -6.16 -8.25 -13.32
CA ASP A 69 -5.45 -8.46 -14.59
C ASP A 69 -5.44 -9.95 -14.98
N ILE A 70 -5.16 -10.85 -14.03
CA ILE A 70 -5.16 -12.29 -14.29
C ILE A 70 -6.56 -12.78 -14.66
N ASP A 71 -7.60 -12.34 -13.94
CA ASP A 71 -8.99 -12.70 -14.27
C ASP A 71 -9.36 -12.25 -15.70
N HIS A 72 -8.89 -11.08 -16.12
CA HIS A 72 -9.08 -10.58 -17.48
C HIS A 72 -8.28 -11.37 -18.54
N GLU A 73 -7.02 -11.72 -18.25
CA GLU A 73 -6.19 -12.58 -19.11
C GLU A 73 -6.84 -13.96 -19.30
N LEU A 74 -7.28 -14.61 -18.21
CA LEU A 74 -7.96 -15.90 -18.25
C LEU A 74 -9.30 -15.84 -18.98
N TYR A 75 -10.08 -14.77 -18.78
CA TYR A 75 -11.34 -14.57 -19.51
C TYR A 75 -11.14 -14.43 -21.02
N LYS A 76 -10.13 -13.66 -21.44
CA LYS A 76 -9.73 -13.55 -22.84
C LYS A 76 -9.26 -14.89 -23.39
N ASN A 77 -8.53 -15.66 -22.60
CA ASN A 77 -8.05 -16.98 -22.97
C ASN A 77 -9.22 -17.93 -23.34
N CYS A 78 -10.28 -17.93 -22.52
CA CYS A 78 -11.47 -18.73 -22.80
C CYS A 78 -12.23 -18.32 -24.06
N SER A 79 -12.09 -17.08 -24.52
CA SER A 79 -12.99 -16.46 -25.50
C SER A 79 -12.36 -16.21 -26.87
N LEU A 80 -11.05 -15.95 -26.95
CA LEU A 80 -10.42 -15.35 -28.13
C LEU A 80 -9.01 -15.88 -28.46
N GLU A 81 -8.17 -16.10 -27.46
CA GLU A 81 -6.74 -16.43 -27.66
C GLU A 81 -6.39 -17.66 -26.82
N HIS A 82 -6.13 -18.81 -27.43
CA HIS A 82 -5.80 -20.02 -26.67
C HIS A 82 -4.34 -19.98 -26.22
N LEU A 83 -4.12 -19.52 -24.98
CA LEU A 83 -2.83 -19.58 -24.30
C LEU A 83 -2.32 -21.03 -24.24
N PRO A 84 -1.00 -21.24 -24.30
CA PRO A 84 -0.43 -22.53 -23.96
C PRO A 84 -0.83 -22.96 -22.54
N ALA A 85 -1.08 -24.26 -22.36
CA ALA A 85 -1.50 -24.81 -21.06
C ALA A 85 -0.53 -24.46 -19.91
N GLU A 86 0.77 -24.37 -20.20
CA GLU A 86 1.78 -23.96 -19.21
C GLU A 86 1.58 -22.51 -18.74
N GLU A 87 1.30 -21.58 -19.65
CA GLU A 87 1.07 -20.17 -19.29
C GLU A 87 -0.24 -20.00 -18.50
N GLU A 88 -1.29 -20.73 -18.89
CA GLU A 88 -2.56 -20.76 -18.14
C GLU A 88 -2.36 -21.30 -16.71
N ILE A 89 -1.62 -22.40 -16.56
CA ILE A 89 -1.30 -22.99 -15.25
C ILE A 89 -0.49 -21.99 -14.41
N MET A 90 0.51 -21.33 -14.99
CA MET A 90 1.29 -20.30 -14.28
C MET A 90 0.41 -19.13 -13.81
N LEU A 91 -0.53 -18.66 -14.64
CA LEU A 91 -1.49 -17.61 -14.26
C LEU A 91 -2.42 -18.06 -13.12
N LEU A 92 -2.93 -19.29 -13.16
CA LEU A 92 -3.77 -19.84 -12.09
C LEU A 92 -3.00 -19.95 -10.76
N HIS A 93 -1.74 -20.38 -10.80
CA HIS A 93 -0.88 -20.42 -9.62
C HIS A 93 -0.62 -19.03 -9.04
N GLU A 94 -0.33 -18.05 -9.90
CA GLU A 94 -0.15 -16.64 -9.51
C GLU A 94 -1.44 -16.07 -8.89
N ARG A 95 -2.59 -16.39 -9.46
CA ARG A 95 -3.90 -15.98 -8.94
C ARG A 95 -4.14 -16.49 -7.52
N VAL A 96 -3.90 -17.78 -7.28
CA VAL A 96 -4.04 -18.38 -5.95
C VAL A 96 -3.08 -17.73 -4.97
N PHE A 97 -1.82 -17.53 -5.38
CA PHE A 97 -0.81 -16.89 -4.54
C PHE A 97 -1.22 -15.46 -4.11
N CYS A 98 -1.66 -14.64 -5.06
CA CYS A 98 -2.13 -13.28 -4.76
C CYS A 98 -3.36 -13.28 -3.84
N SER A 99 -4.33 -14.18 -4.09
CA SER A 99 -5.54 -14.33 -3.28
C SER A 99 -5.22 -14.73 -1.84
N ASP A 100 -4.31 -15.69 -1.65
CA ASP A 100 -3.89 -16.15 -0.33
C ASP A 100 -3.16 -15.05 0.43
N MET A 101 -2.30 -14.27 -0.24
CA MET A 101 -1.61 -13.13 0.35
C MET A 101 -2.59 -12.04 0.81
N LEU A 102 -3.57 -11.66 -0.03
CA LEU A 102 -4.60 -10.70 0.36
C LEU A 102 -5.42 -11.21 1.55
N THR A 103 -5.80 -12.48 1.52
CA THR A 103 -6.55 -13.11 2.62
C THR A 103 -5.74 -13.09 3.92
N ALA A 104 -4.46 -13.48 3.87
CA ALA A 104 -3.58 -13.46 5.03
C ALA A 104 -3.40 -12.03 5.60
N ARG A 105 -3.23 -11.03 4.74
CA ARG A 105 -3.15 -9.62 5.16
C ARG A 105 -4.44 -9.15 5.81
N HIS A 106 -5.58 -9.48 5.22
CA HIS A 106 -6.88 -9.14 5.78
C HIS A 106 -7.06 -9.73 7.18
N LEU A 107 -6.75 -11.02 7.36
CA LEU A 107 -6.84 -11.69 8.67
C LEU A 107 -5.93 -11.05 9.71
N ARG A 108 -4.67 -10.73 9.35
CA ARG A 108 -3.73 -10.05 10.26
C ARG A 108 -4.22 -8.66 10.64
N SER A 109 -4.73 -7.90 9.66
CA SER A 109 -5.32 -6.58 9.87
C SER A 109 -6.49 -6.65 10.86
N MET A 110 -7.43 -7.58 10.64
CA MET A 110 -8.57 -7.78 11.54
C MET A 110 -8.17 -8.17 12.97
N GLN A 111 -7.19 -9.08 13.10
CA GLN A 111 -6.69 -9.49 14.42
C GLN A 111 -6.04 -8.32 15.17
N LYS A 112 -5.23 -7.51 14.49
CA LYS A 112 -4.59 -6.34 15.12
C LYS A 112 -5.59 -5.28 15.54
N PHE A 113 -6.62 -5.05 14.72
CA PHE A 113 -7.69 -4.12 15.04
C PHE A 113 -8.40 -4.48 16.36
N GLN A 114 -8.55 -5.78 16.66
CA GLN A 114 -9.22 -6.23 17.90
C GLN A 114 -8.34 -6.19 19.16
N VAL A 115 -7.01 -6.19 19.02
CA VAL A 115 -6.07 -6.36 20.16
C VAL A 115 -5.45 -5.02 20.63
N GLN A 116 -5.45 -3.99 19.79
CA GLN A 116 -4.77 -2.72 20.07
C GLN A 116 -5.64 -1.74 20.86
N ASN A 117 -5.24 -1.42 22.09
CA ASN A 117 -5.88 -0.40 22.93
C ASN A 117 -5.39 1.04 22.64
N LYS A 118 -4.40 1.23 21.76
CA LYS A 118 -3.84 2.55 21.44
C LYS A 118 -3.51 2.68 19.95
N THR A 119 -4.00 3.74 19.34
CA THR A 119 -3.74 4.09 17.94
C THR A 119 -2.36 4.72 17.81
N GLU A 120 -1.53 4.20 16.89
CA GLU A 120 -0.21 4.77 16.61
C GLU A 120 -0.27 5.75 15.44
N VAL A 121 -0.95 5.33 14.36
CA VAL A 121 -1.04 6.05 13.09
C VAL A 121 -2.50 6.36 12.78
N PHE A 122 -2.79 7.62 12.47
CA PHE A 122 -4.09 8.05 11.98
C PHE A 122 -4.03 8.36 10.48
N ILE A 123 -4.99 7.88 9.69
CA ILE A 123 -5.09 8.17 8.25
C ILE A 123 -6.30 9.05 7.96
N SER A 124 -6.03 10.30 7.54
CA SER A 124 -7.04 11.25 7.05
C SER A 124 -7.13 11.18 5.52
N HIS A 125 -8.34 11.01 4.99
CA HIS A 125 -8.59 10.87 3.56
C HIS A 125 -9.98 11.40 3.18
N SER A 126 -10.22 11.56 1.87
CA SER A 126 -11.57 11.80 1.33
C SER A 126 -12.32 10.47 1.23
N SER A 127 -13.65 10.47 1.40
CA SER A 127 -14.47 9.26 1.22
C SER A 127 -14.31 8.62 -0.17
N VAL A 128 -13.96 9.42 -1.18
CA VAL A 128 -13.68 8.94 -2.55
C VAL A 128 -12.39 8.11 -2.60
N ASP A 129 -11.41 8.40 -1.75
CA ASP A 129 -10.07 7.79 -1.75
C ASP A 129 -9.98 6.58 -0.81
N LEU A 130 -11.13 6.04 -0.41
CA LEU A 130 -11.21 5.00 0.60
C LEU A 130 -10.49 3.71 0.19
N ALA A 131 -10.59 3.31 -1.07
CA ALA A 131 -9.93 2.11 -1.57
C ALA A 131 -8.40 2.19 -1.40
N PHE A 132 -7.81 3.32 -1.77
CA PHE A 132 -6.37 3.57 -1.58
C PHE A 132 -6.01 3.61 -0.10
N SER A 133 -6.80 4.31 0.70
CA SER A 133 -6.55 4.49 2.13
C SER A 133 -6.63 3.17 2.90
N ARG A 134 -7.54 2.26 2.52
CA ARG A 134 -7.63 0.88 3.00
C ARG A 134 -6.40 0.05 2.61
N ALA A 135 -5.90 0.20 1.39
CA ALA A 135 -4.70 -0.50 0.95
C ALA A 135 -3.48 -0.09 1.79
N ILE A 136 -3.26 1.22 1.98
CA ILE A 136 -2.19 1.75 2.84
C ILE A 136 -2.37 1.28 4.28
N ALA A 137 -3.58 1.38 4.84
CA ALA A 137 -3.85 0.93 6.21
C ALA A 137 -3.50 -0.55 6.39
N THR A 138 -3.89 -1.39 5.43
CA THR A 138 -3.59 -2.83 5.43
C THR A 138 -2.08 -3.07 5.36
N ASP A 139 -1.37 -2.37 4.49
CA ASP A 139 0.09 -2.48 4.34
C ASP A 139 0.81 -2.08 5.64
N LEU A 140 0.39 -1.00 6.30
CA LEU A 140 0.94 -0.53 7.57
C LEU A 140 0.65 -1.51 8.72
N MET A 141 -0.58 -2.05 8.79
CA MET A 141 -0.94 -3.06 9.78
C MET A 141 -0.14 -4.35 9.61
N ASP A 142 0.03 -4.83 8.37
CA ASP A 142 0.87 -5.99 8.05
C ASP A 142 2.33 -5.74 8.47
N ALA A 143 2.82 -4.50 8.28
CA ALA A 143 4.18 -4.11 8.65
C ALA A 143 4.43 -3.94 10.16
N GLY A 144 3.40 -3.91 11.00
CA GLY A 144 3.58 -3.79 12.46
C GLY A 144 2.60 -2.85 13.15
N PHE A 145 2.19 -1.79 12.47
CA PHE A 145 1.62 -0.60 13.11
C PHE A 145 0.16 -0.75 13.52
N SER A 146 -0.22 -0.04 14.59
CA SER A 146 -1.61 0.20 14.97
C SER A 146 -2.18 1.37 14.18
N VAL A 147 -3.07 1.08 13.23
CA VAL A 147 -3.60 2.08 12.31
C VAL A 147 -5.08 2.32 12.59
N PHE A 148 -5.44 3.58 12.77
CA PHE A 148 -6.82 4.03 12.71
C PHE A 148 -7.07 4.64 11.34
N LEU A 149 -7.83 3.92 10.52
CA LEU A 149 -8.36 4.41 9.26
C LEU A 149 -9.79 4.90 9.53
N ASP A 150 -10.05 6.16 9.22
CA ASP A 150 -11.38 6.74 9.43
C ASP A 150 -12.36 6.26 8.36
N ASP A 151 -12.87 5.05 8.48
CA ASP A 151 -13.91 4.57 7.58
C ASP A 151 -15.21 4.13 8.28
N TRP A 152 -15.32 4.31 9.60
CA TRP A 152 -16.46 3.80 10.36
C TRP A 152 -17.12 4.79 11.33
N SER A 153 -16.88 6.11 11.25
CA SER A 153 -17.59 7.04 12.15
C SER A 153 -17.41 8.54 11.87
N ILE A 154 -17.96 9.03 10.76
CA ILE A 154 -18.66 10.32 10.83
C ILE A 154 -20.11 9.97 10.54
N ASN A 155 -20.85 9.65 11.60
CA ASN A 155 -22.30 9.50 11.48
C ASN A 155 -22.90 10.81 10.96
N ILE A 156 -24.06 10.74 10.31
CA ILE A 156 -24.82 11.93 9.92
C ILE A 156 -25.04 12.77 11.19
N GLY A 157 -24.45 13.97 11.23
CA GLY A 157 -24.50 14.89 12.38
C GLY A 157 -23.25 14.97 13.25
N GLU A 158 -22.25 14.10 13.05
CA GLU A 158 -20.97 14.21 13.76
C GLU A 158 -20.07 15.29 13.17
N ARG A 159 -19.37 16.02 14.06
CA ARG A 159 -18.39 17.04 13.66
C ARG A 159 -17.08 16.35 13.32
N ILE A 160 -16.80 16.30 12.02
CA ILE A 160 -15.56 15.81 11.41
C ILE A 160 -14.31 16.26 12.20
N PHE A 161 -14.28 17.52 12.63
CA PHE A 161 -13.17 18.11 13.37
C PHE A 161 -12.90 17.48 14.74
N GLU A 162 -13.95 17.13 15.49
CA GLU A 162 -13.80 16.57 16.84
C GLU A 162 -13.21 15.15 16.77
N LYS A 163 -13.59 14.37 15.76
CA LYS A 163 -13.01 13.06 15.45
C LYS A 163 -11.54 13.14 15.08
N ILE A 164 -11.18 14.05 14.17
CA ILE A 164 -9.79 14.25 13.75
C ILE A 164 -8.94 14.78 14.91
N SER A 165 -9.46 15.72 15.72
CA SER A 165 -8.77 16.19 16.92
C SER A 165 -8.55 15.09 17.96
N THR A 166 -9.51 14.16 18.10
CA THR A 166 -9.36 13.00 19.00
C THR A 166 -8.31 12.03 18.47
N GLY A 167 -8.37 11.70 17.18
CA GLY A 167 -7.38 10.85 16.51
C GLY A 167 -5.96 11.42 16.62
N LEU A 168 -5.81 12.75 16.52
CA LEU A 168 -4.51 13.42 16.73
C LEU A 168 -4.02 13.38 18.18
N CYS A 169 -4.90 13.57 19.17
CA CYS A 169 -4.50 13.49 20.58
C CYS A 169 -4.00 12.09 20.96
N GLU A 170 -4.50 11.06 20.28
CA GLU A 170 -4.20 9.67 20.60
C GLU A 170 -3.06 9.08 19.76
N SER A 171 -2.84 9.60 18.54
CA SER A 171 -1.83 9.11 17.59
C SER A 171 -0.55 9.94 17.59
N LYS A 172 0.59 9.30 17.28
CA LYS A 172 1.90 9.97 17.15
C LYS A 172 2.26 10.30 15.71
N ALA A 173 1.47 9.81 14.74
CA ALA A 173 1.67 10.03 13.32
C ALA A 173 0.33 10.24 12.61
N LEU A 174 0.22 11.31 11.83
CA LEU A 174 -0.89 11.59 10.94
C LEU A 174 -0.45 11.39 9.50
N ILE A 175 -1.07 10.47 8.78
CA ILE A 175 -0.96 10.33 7.33
C ILE A 175 -2.12 11.10 6.69
N MET A 176 -1.79 12.03 5.80
CA MET A 176 -2.78 12.79 5.03
C MET A 176 -2.77 12.32 3.58
N ILE A 177 -3.88 11.73 3.13
CA ILE A 177 -4.09 11.37 1.73
C ILE A 177 -4.66 12.59 0.99
N ILE A 178 -3.83 13.22 0.17
CA ILE A 178 -4.13 14.43 -0.59
C ILE A 178 -4.50 14.06 -2.02
N SER A 179 -5.74 14.36 -2.38
CA SER A 179 -6.31 14.29 -3.73
C SER A 179 -7.10 15.57 -4.03
N LYS A 180 -7.56 15.72 -5.28
CA LYS A 180 -8.45 16.82 -5.69
C LYS A 180 -9.72 16.85 -4.84
N ASP A 181 -10.26 15.68 -4.49
CA ASP A 181 -11.48 15.56 -3.69
C ASP A 181 -11.22 15.84 -2.20
N TYR A 182 -10.06 15.44 -1.70
CA TYR A 182 -9.61 15.87 -0.37
C TYR A 182 -9.52 17.40 -0.30
N LEU A 183 -8.83 18.03 -1.25
CA LEU A 183 -8.68 19.49 -1.25
C LEU A 183 -10.02 20.24 -1.36
N LYS A 184 -10.98 19.73 -2.13
CA LYS A 184 -12.31 20.33 -2.24
C LYS A 184 -13.16 20.17 -0.98
N SER A 185 -13.10 19.02 -0.34
CA SER A 185 -13.93 18.70 0.84
C SER A 185 -13.37 19.30 2.14
N VAL A 186 -12.04 19.27 2.27
CA VAL A 186 -11.31 19.59 3.51
C VAL A 186 -10.66 20.97 3.44
N CYS A 187 -9.95 21.33 2.37
CA CYS A 187 -9.16 22.57 2.34
C CYS A 187 -9.99 23.86 2.17
N CYS A 188 -11.31 23.76 2.04
CA CYS A 188 -12.21 24.90 1.80
C CYS A 188 -12.74 25.58 3.06
N THR A 189 -12.33 25.19 4.27
CA THR A 189 -12.80 25.85 5.51
C THR A 189 -11.65 26.48 6.29
N ASP A 190 -11.89 27.66 6.86
CA ASP A 190 -10.93 28.41 7.68
C ASP A 190 -10.45 27.60 8.90
N GLU A 191 -11.26 26.64 9.35
CA GLU A 191 -10.98 25.74 10.47
C GLU A 191 -9.82 24.77 10.18
N TRP A 192 -9.64 24.34 8.94
CA TRP A 192 -8.56 23.41 8.55
C TRP A 192 -7.18 24.09 8.50
N GLY A 193 -7.12 25.36 8.11
CA GLY A 193 -5.87 26.14 8.17
C GLY A 193 -5.34 26.29 9.61
N ALA A 194 -6.25 26.56 10.56
CA ALA A 194 -5.92 26.64 11.98
C ALA A 194 -5.52 25.28 12.57
N PHE A 195 -6.20 24.21 12.14
CA PHE A 195 -5.91 22.84 12.53
C PHE A 195 -4.49 22.40 12.15
N TYR A 196 -4.12 22.58 10.88
CA TYR A 196 -2.76 22.26 10.42
C TYR A 196 -1.72 23.17 11.03
N GLY A 197 -2.01 24.46 11.20
CA GLY A 197 -1.13 25.36 11.94
C GLY A 197 -0.79 24.81 13.32
N LYS A 198 -1.80 24.33 14.06
CA LYS A 198 -1.59 23.72 15.39
C LYS A 198 -0.78 22.42 15.31
N ALA A 199 -1.14 21.51 14.41
CA ALA A 199 -0.44 20.23 14.26
C ALA A 199 1.03 20.42 13.79
N LEU A 200 1.33 21.46 13.01
CA LEU A 200 2.68 21.81 12.60
C LEU A 200 3.54 22.33 13.76
N HIS A 201 2.93 22.98 14.74
CA HIS A 201 3.62 23.46 15.93
C HIS A 201 3.74 22.39 17.03
N ASP A 202 2.85 21.42 17.04
CA ASP A 202 2.84 20.32 18.00
C ASP A 202 3.82 19.21 17.59
N LYS A 203 4.93 19.08 18.31
CA LYS A 203 5.94 18.05 18.05
C LYS A 203 5.51 16.64 18.49
N SER A 204 4.36 16.49 19.14
CA SER A 204 3.87 15.19 19.61
C SER A 204 3.31 14.31 18.49
N CYS A 205 2.89 14.92 17.38
CA CYS A 205 2.36 14.22 16.20
C CYS A 205 3.06 14.68 14.92
N VAL A 206 3.62 13.74 14.16
CA VAL A 206 4.30 14.04 12.90
C VAL A 206 3.35 13.82 11.73
N ILE A 207 3.30 14.79 10.81
CA ILE A 207 2.46 14.75 9.61
C ILE A 207 3.25 14.14 8.44
N TYR A 208 2.63 13.19 7.75
CA TYR A 208 3.11 12.52 6.56
C TYR A 208 2.14 12.77 5.40
N PRO A 209 2.39 13.80 4.57
CA PRO A 209 1.55 14.08 3.41
C PRO A 209 1.83 13.06 2.29
N ILE A 210 0.77 12.50 1.73
CA ILE A 210 0.79 11.55 0.61
C ILE A 210 -0.11 12.09 -0.50
N ILE A 211 0.46 12.40 -1.66
CA ILE A 211 -0.28 12.87 -2.83
C ILE A 211 -0.55 11.68 -3.75
N ILE A 212 -1.82 11.47 -4.12
CA ILE A 212 -2.27 10.31 -4.90
C ILE A 212 -2.75 10.66 -6.32
N ASP A 213 -2.77 11.94 -6.68
CA ASP A 213 -3.11 12.43 -8.01
C ASP A 213 -2.20 13.60 -8.44
N ASP A 214 -2.63 14.40 -9.41
CA ASP A 214 -1.95 15.58 -9.92
C ASP A 214 -2.20 16.86 -9.08
N SER A 215 -2.74 16.73 -7.87
CA SER A 215 -2.96 17.86 -6.97
C SER A 215 -1.66 18.49 -6.47
N ALA A 216 -1.65 19.81 -6.42
CA ALA A 216 -0.61 20.55 -5.71
C ALA A 216 -0.91 20.57 -4.20
N PRO A 217 0.10 20.37 -3.33
CA PRO A 217 -0.11 20.47 -1.89
C PRO A 217 -0.47 21.92 -1.50
N PRO A 218 -1.36 22.13 -0.52
CA PRO A 218 -1.66 23.46 0.01
C PRO A 218 -0.42 24.17 0.53
N ALA A 219 -0.43 25.51 0.57
CA ALA A 219 0.74 26.32 0.95
C ALA A 219 1.32 26.00 2.35
N LEU A 220 0.49 25.54 3.29
CA LEU A 220 0.93 25.09 4.63
C LEU A 220 1.68 23.76 4.58
N ILE A 221 1.32 22.88 3.64
CA ILE A 221 1.88 21.54 3.48
C ILE A 221 3.06 21.55 2.50
N SER A 222 3.15 22.55 1.61
CA SER A 222 4.26 22.66 0.63
C SER A 222 5.64 22.83 1.29
N GLN A 223 5.69 23.21 2.56
CA GLN A 223 6.92 23.29 3.35
C GLN A 223 7.34 21.94 3.96
N ILE A 224 6.48 20.92 3.89
CA ILE A 224 6.73 19.57 4.40
C ILE A 224 7.10 18.67 3.21
N LYS A 225 8.12 17.83 3.40
CA LYS A 225 8.44 16.81 2.40
C LYS A 225 7.28 15.81 2.32
N TYR A 226 6.72 15.64 1.14
CA TYR A 226 5.60 14.71 0.88
C TYR A 226 6.06 13.50 0.08
N LEU A 227 5.27 12.42 0.16
CA LEU A 227 5.38 11.28 -0.74
C LEU A 227 4.38 11.45 -1.87
N GLN A 228 4.76 11.03 -3.08
CA GLN A 228 3.84 10.95 -4.21
C GLN A 228 3.68 9.48 -4.59
N PHE A 229 2.43 9.02 -4.63
CA PHE A 229 2.09 7.68 -5.10
C PHE A 229 1.57 7.82 -6.53
N ASN A 230 2.51 7.85 -7.48
CA ASN A 230 2.18 7.54 -8.87
C ASN A 230 2.12 6.00 -8.99
N GLY A 231 1.22 5.47 -9.82
CA GLY A 231 0.95 4.01 -9.87
C GLY A 231 2.20 3.14 -10.09
N ASP A 232 3.24 3.66 -10.75
CA ASP A 232 4.49 2.93 -11.00
C ASP A 232 5.45 2.86 -9.79
N GLU A 233 5.27 3.73 -8.78
CA GLU A 233 6.21 3.87 -7.66
C GLU A 233 5.62 3.54 -6.29
N TYR A 234 4.38 3.01 -6.21
CA TYR A 234 3.74 2.69 -4.93
C TYR A 234 4.68 1.91 -4.00
N ALA A 235 5.28 0.81 -4.47
CA ALA A 235 6.15 -0.02 -3.63
C ALA A 235 7.34 0.77 -3.05
N SER A 236 7.92 1.68 -3.83
CA SER A 236 9.03 2.53 -3.39
C SER A 236 8.57 3.58 -2.36
N ALA A 237 7.41 4.18 -2.61
CA ALA A 237 6.81 5.17 -1.72
C ALA A 237 6.38 4.54 -0.39
N LEU A 238 5.75 3.36 -0.42
CA LEU A 238 5.41 2.57 0.77
C LEU A 238 6.66 2.19 1.57
N SER A 239 7.72 1.73 0.91
CA SER A 239 9.00 1.40 1.58
C SER A 239 9.55 2.62 2.33
N THR A 240 9.54 3.79 1.69
CA THR A 240 10.00 5.05 2.28
C THR A 240 9.14 5.47 3.48
N LEU A 241 7.82 5.31 3.38
CA LEU A 241 6.88 5.57 4.46
C LEU A 241 7.14 4.67 5.66
N LEU A 242 7.29 3.36 5.44
CA LEU A 242 7.53 2.37 6.50
C LEU A 242 8.83 2.65 7.26
N ILE A 243 9.91 3.01 6.56
CA ILE A 243 11.18 3.41 7.19
C ILE A 243 10.98 4.64 8.08
N SER A 244 10.33 5.67 7.54
CA SER A 244 10.11 6.93 8.24
C SER A 244 9.25 6.74 9.50
N LEU A 245 8.19 5.93 9.42
CA LEU A 245 7.37 5.59 10.58
C LEU A 245 8.16 4.81 11.63
N ARG A 246 8.93 3.80 11.25
CA ARG A 246 9.75 3.03 12.21
C ARG A 246 10.72 3.93 12.97
N GLU A 247 11.37 4.86 12.30
CA GLU A 247 12.26 5.84 12.95
C GLU A 247 11.52 6.75 13.94
N GLN A 248 10.28 7.15 13.62
CA GLN A 248 9.47 7.97 14.51
C GLN A 248 9.04 7.23 15.78
N PHE A 249 8.66 5.96 15.67
CA PHE A 249 8.23 5.15 16.83
C PHE A 249 9.39 4.54 17.63
N SER A 250 10.62 4.61 17.12
CA SER A 250 11.83 4.16 17.83
C SER A 250 12.45 5.25 18.72
N LYS A 251 11.96 6.49 18.65
CA LYS A 251 12.38 7.63 19.49
C LYS A 251 11.53 7.73 20.75
#